data_AF-A0A5K0XW98-F1
#
_entry.id   AF-A0A5K0XW98-F1
#
_cell.length_a   1.000
_cell.length_b   1.000
_cell.length_c   1.000
_cell.angle_alpha   90.00
_cell.angle_beta   90.00
_cell.angle_gamma   90.00
#
_symmetry.space_group_name_H-M   'P 1'
#
loop_
_entity.id
_entity.type
_entity.pdbx_description
1 polymer ?
#
loop_
_entity_poly.entity_id
_entity_poly.type
_entity_poly.pdbx_seq_one_letter_code
_entity_poly.pdbx_strand_id
1 'polypeptide(L)' 'YEVPYSEHCSFSEMKDFVQSLSPEKIIPSVNNDGPESEEAMVALLKA' A
#
# COMPACT_ATOMS: atom_id res chain seq x y z
N TYR A 1 0.40 5.46 -29.47
CA TYR A 1 1.19 4.70 -28.48
C TYR A 1 0.77 5.19 -27.11
N GLU A 2 0.55 4.29 -26.16
CA GLU A 2 0.14 4.64 -24.79
C GLU A 2 1.33 4.45 -23.85
N VAL A 3 1.56 5.44 -22.99
CA VAL A 3 2.61 5.39 -21.97
C VAL A 3 1.95 5.00 -20.65
N PRO A 4 2.45 3.99 -19.92
CA PRO A 4 1.90 3.57 -18.63
C PRO A 4 2.31 4.57 -17.53
N TYR A 5 1.81 5.80 -17.62
CA TYR A 5 2.04 6.85 -16.65
C TYR A 5 1.16 6.61 -15.42
N SER A 6 1.78 6.45 -14.24
CA SER A 6 1.08 6.30 -12.97
C SER A 6 1.20 7.59 -12.16
N GLU A 7 0.07 8.07 -11.66
CA GLU A 7 0.00 9.16 -10.65
C GLU A 7 -0.08 8.61 -9.21
N HIS A 8 -0.03 7.28 -9.06
CA HIS A 8 -0.04 6.59 -7.79
C HIS A 8 1.29 5.88 -7.53
N CYS A 9 1.61 5.69 -6.25
CA CYS A 9 2.77 4.92 -5.84
C CYS A 9 2.68 3.48 -6.34
N SER A 10 3.79 3.00 -6.88
CA SER A 10 4.03 1.57 -7.05
C SER A 10 4.08 0.85 -5.70
N PHE A 11 4.00 -0.48 -5.74
CA PHE A 11 4.11 -1.31 -4.54
C PHE A 11 5.42 -1.07 -3.78
N SER A 12 6.56 -1.01 -4.49
CA SER A 12 7.87 -0.77 -3.88
C SER A 12 7.96 0.62 -3.24
N GLU A 13 7.49 1.67 -3.91
CA GLU A 13 7.52 3.03 -3.34
C GLU A 13 6.68 3.12 -2.06
N MET A 14 5.49 2.51 -2.06
CA MET A 14 4.64 2.49 -0.87
C MET A 14 5.25 1.66 0.26
N LYS A 15 5.86 0.51 -0.06
CA LYS A 15 6.53 -0.35 0.92
C LYS A 15 7.73 0.36 1.56
N ASP A 16 8.60 0.96 0.75
CA ASP A 16 9.78 1.70 1.22
C ASP A 16 9.35 2.88 2.10
N PHE A 17 8.28 3.58 1.73
CA PHE A 17 7.70 4.66 2.53
C PHE A 17 7.18 4.16 3.89
N VAL A 18 6.43 3.06 3.91
CA VAL A 18 5.92 2.47 5.15
C VAL A 18 7.06 2.01 6.06
N GLN A 19 8.10 1.39 5.52
CA GLN A 19 9.29 0.97 6.28
C GLN A 19 10.03 2.19 6.86
N SER A 20 10.20 3.25 6.07
CA SER A 20 10.83 4.50 6.50
C SER A 20 10.04 5.21 7.61
N LEU A 21 8.72 5.29 7.49
CA LEU A 21 7.85 5.96 8.46
C LEU A 21 7.64 5.12 9.73
N SER A 22 7.64 3.78 9.60
CA SER A 22 7.37 2.82 10.68
C SER A 22 6.12 3.16 11.52
N PRO A 23 4.93 3.28 10.90
CA PRO A 23 3.72 3.68 11.62
C PRO A 23 3.20 2.57 12.56
N GLU A 24 2.64 2.97 13.70
CA GLU A 24 1.99 2.03 14.63
C GLU A 24 0.78 1.32 13.99
N LYS A 25 -0.06 2.08 13.29
CA LYS A 25 -1.27 1.59 12.62
C LYS A 25 -1.36 2.12 11.18
N ILE A 26 -1.80 1.27 10.26
CA ILE A 26 -2.13 1.60 8.89
C ILE A 26 -3.65 1.42 8.74
N ILE A 27 -4.33 2.39 8.11
CA ILE A 27 -5.78 2.35 7.84
C ILE A 27 -5.95 2.58 6.32
N PRO A 28 -6.17 1.52 5.52
CA PRO A 28 -6.33 1.66 4.08
C PRO A 28 -7.61 2.39 3.69
N SER A 29 -7.51 3.31 2.75
CA SER A 29 -8.65 4.04 2.17
C SER A 29 -9.08 3.52 0.79
N VAL A 30 -8.33 2.57 0.24
CA VAL A 30 -8.57 1.94 -1.07
C VAL A 30 -8.40 0.43 -0.94
N ASN A 31 -9.09 -0.35 -1.78
CA ASN A 31 -9.09 -1.82 -1.75
C ASN A 31 -9.42 -2.37 -0.34
N ASN A 32 -10.29 -1.66 0.39
CA ASN A 32 -10.69 -1.95 1.77
C ASN A 32 -12.11 -2.54 1.83
N ASP A 33 -12.47 -3.37 0.84
CA ASP A 33 -13.80 -3.96 0.69
C ASP A 33 -14.19 -4.94 1.82
N GLY A 34 -13.23 -5.35 2.65
CA GLY A 34 -13.48 -6.11 3.87
C GLY A 34 -12.23 -6.34 4.72
N PRO A 35 -12.37 -6.95 5.90
CA PRO A 35 -11.25 -7.19 6.82
C PRO A 35 -10.12 -8.01 6.19
N GLU A 36 -10.45 -9.00 5.35
CA GLU A 36 -9.45 -9.85 4.68
C GLU A 36 -8.59 -9.04 3.70
N SER A 37 -9.17 -8.12 2.93
CA SER A 37 -8.43 -7.31 1.95
C SER A 37 -7.54 -6.26 2.64
N GLU A 38 -8.04 -5.66 3.72
CA GLU A 38 -7.28 -4.75 4.58
C GLU A 38 -6.09 -5.46 5.23
N GLU A 39 -6.34 -6.61 5.87
CA GLU A 39 -5.29 -7.40 6.53
C GLU A 39 -4.22 -7.86 5.54
N ALA A 40 -4.61 -8.35 4.36
CA ALA A 40 -3.68 -8.75 3.32
C ALA A 40 -2.79 -7.59 2.84
N MET A 41 -3.36 -6.40 2.61
CA MET A 41 -2.60 -5.22 2.22
C MET A 41 -1.61 -4.81 3.32
N VAL A 42 -2.07 -4.72 4.57
CA VAL A 42 -1.22 -4.32 5.70
C VAL A 42 -0.10 -5.32 5.93
N ALA A 43 -0.36 -6.62 5.79
CA ALA A 43 0.65 -7.66 5.89
C ALA A 43 1.76 -7.51 4.84
N LEU A 44 1.41 -7.20 3.59
CA LEU A 44 2.38 -7.01 2.50
C LEU A 44 3.28 -5.79 2.69
N LEU A 45 2.77 -4.71 3.29
CA LEU A 45 3.49 -3.46 3.51
C LEU A 45 4.39 -3.48 4.75
N LYS A 46 4.05 -4.31 5.74
CA LYS A 46 4.84 -4.47 6.97
C LYS A 46 5.91 -5.55 6.90
N ALA A 47 5.82 -6.48 5.93
CA ALA A 47 6.83 -7.51 5.68
C ALA A 47 8.14 -6.94 5.15
#